data_AF-A0A1V5GVQ7-F1
#
_entry.id   AF-A0A1V5GVQ7-F1
#
_cell.length_a   1.000
_cell.length_b   1.000
_cell.length_c   1.000
_cell.angle_alpha   90.00
_cell.angle_beta   90.00
_cell.angle_gamma   90.00
#
_symmetry.space_group_name_H-M   'P 1'
#
loop_
_entity.id
_entity.type
_entity.pdbx_description
1 polymer ?
#
loop_
_entity_poly.entity_id
_entity_poly.type
_entity_poly.pdbx_seq_one_letter_code
_entity_poly.pdbx_strand_id
1 'polypeptide(L)'
;MLSCELSEGGTNILRLSGKKLKTSREKVNRFKTYSIMDGIPLAANIYMNPLEFGMSMSRKAARLTLGDHEISRLLLDMDLSPRPIFFQYMPLMEAILFGARNLMDD
;
A
#
# COMPACT_ATOMS: atom_id res chain seq x y z
N MET A 1 -4.90 -10.68 15.22
CA MET A 1 -5.45 -9.69 14.25
C MET A 1 -4.44 -8.56 14.19
N LEU A 2 -4.03 -8.16 13.00
CA LEU A 2 -3.05 -7.10 12.79
C LEU A 2 -3.78 -5.76 12.80
N SER A 3 -3.12 -4.71 13.28
CA SER A 3 -3.62 -3.34 13.24
C SER A 3 -2.50 -2.39 12.84
N CYS A 4 -2.78 -1.47 11.94
CA CYS A 4 -1.91 -0.37 11.57
C CYS A 4 -2.69 0.94 11.75
N GLU A 5 -2.06 1.92 12.37
CA GLU A 5 -2.64 3.23 12.61
C GLU A 5 -1.79 4.29 11.94
N LEU A 6 -2.46 5.21 11.26
CA LEU A 6 -1.85 6.42 10.72
C LEU A 6 -2.37 7.61 11.51
N SER A 7 -1.46 8.45 11.97
CA SER A 7 -1.76 9.65 12.73
C SER A 7 -0.80 10.77 12.37
N GLU A 8 -1.28 12.00 12.45
CA GLU A 8 -0.50 13.22 12.25
C GLU A 8 -0.76 14.14 13.43
N GLY A 9 0.31 14.68 14.05
CA GLY A 9 0.18 15.56 15.22
C GLY A 9 -0.53 14.92 16.42
N GLY A 10 -0.54 13.59 16.53
CA GLY A 10 -1.28 12.85 17.55
C GLY A 10 -2.78 12.63 17.23
N THR A 11 -3.28 13.19 16.14
CA THR A 11 -4.65 13.00 15.68
C THR A 11 -4.72 11.79 14.74
N ASN A 12 -5.63 10.87 15.03
CA ASN A 12 -5.79 9.67 14.20
C ASN A 12 -6.43 10.02 12.85
N ILE A 13 -5.77 9.57 11.77
CA ILE A 13 -6.28 9.69 10.39
C ILE A 13 -7.09 8.44 10.03
N LEU A 14 -6.49 7.26 10.21
CA LEU A 14 -7.14 5.99 9.92
C LEU A 14 -6.53 4.84 10.71
N ARG A 15 -7.28 3.74 10.78
CA ARG A 15 -6.82 2.44 11.24
C ARG A 15 -7.22 1.38 10.22
N LEU A 16 -6.24 0.58 9.79
CA LEU A 16 -6.47 -0.63 9.00
C LEU A 16 -6.25 -1.85 9.91
N SER A 17 -7.32 -2.61 10.15
CA SER A 17 -7.24 -3.89 10.87
C SER A 17 -7.39 -5.05 9.89
N GLY A 18 -6.55 -6.08 10.02
CA GLY A 18 -6.48 -7.17 9.05
C GLY A 18 -6.19 -8.54 9.67
N LYS A 19 -6.52 -9.60 8.95
CA LYS A 19 -6.12 -10.97 9.31
C LYS A 19 -4.64 -11.17 9.01
N LYS A 20 -3.94 -11.92 9.87
CA LYS A 20 -2.63 -12.46 9.49
C LYS A 20 -2.88 -13.58 8.48
N LEU A 21 -2.46 -13.39 7.23
CA LEU A 21 -2.65 -14.36 6.16
C LEU A 21 -1.49 -15.37 6.17
N LYS A 22 -1.75 -16.58 5.65
CA LYS A 22 -0.65 -17.49 5.30
C LYS A 22 0.14 -16.86 4.17
N THR A 23 1.47 -16.91 4.27
CA THR A 23 2.37 -16.30 3.31
C THR A 23 3.13 -17.35 2.49
N SER A 24 3.54 -16.95 1.30
CA SER A 24 4.46 -17.66 0.41
C SER A 24 5.37 -16.68 -0.30
N ARG A 25 6.47 -17.17 -0.89
CA ARG A 25 7.25 -16.37 -1.84
C ARG A 25 6.40 -16.12 -3.10
N GLU A 26 6.52 -14.93 -3.65
CA GLU A 26 5.90 -14.55 -4.92
C GLU A 26 6.95 -14.18 -5.97
N LYS A 27 6.51 -14.03 -7.22
CA LYS A 27 7.38 -13.54 -8.29
C LYS A 27 7.82 -12.10 -8.01
N VAL A 28 9.04 -11.78 -8.43
CA VAL A 28 9.52 -10.40 -8.48
C VAL A 28 8.60 -9.59 -9.37
N ASN A 29 8.11 -8.47 -8.87
CA ASN A 29 7.22 -7.57 -9.58
C ASN A 29 7.89 -6.23 -9.81
N ARG A 30 7.70 -5.68 -11.01
CA ARG A 30 8.13 -4.33 -11.38
C ARG A 30 6.91 -3.43 -11.51
N PHE A 31 6.96 -2.26 -10.89
CA PHE A 31 6.00 -1.19 -11.19
C PHE A 31 6.71 0.12 -11.52
N LYS A 32 6.20 0.78 -12.56
CA LYS A 32 6.63 2.12 -13.00
C LYS A 32 5.69 3.14 -12.37
N THR A 33 6.26 4.11 -11.67
CA THR A 33 5.54 5.25 -11.13
C THR A 33 6.00 6.52 -11.83
N TYR A 34 5.09 7.48 -11.93
CA TYR A 34 5.34 8.77 -12.56
C TYR A 34 4.94 9.85 -11.56
N SER A 35 5.88 10.75 -11.25
CA SER A 35 5.61 11.98 -10.50
C SER A 35 5.79 13.18 -11.41
N ILE A 36 5.13 14.30 -11.13
CA ILE A 36 5.34 15.54 -11.87
C ILE A 36 6.14 16.49 -10.97
N MET A 37 7.27 16.98 -11.46
CA MET A 37 8.07 18.01 -10.80
C MET A 37 8.28 19.16 -11.79
N ASP A 38 7.81 20.36 -11.44
CA ASP A 38 7.89 21.56 -12.30
C ASP A 38 7.35 21.32 -13.74
N GLY A 39 6.26 20.56 -13.84
CA GLY A 39 5.65 20.17 -15.12
C GLY A 39 6.39 19.06 -15.88
N ILE A 40 7.50 18.55 -15.34
CA ILE A 40 8.31 17.48 -15.94
C ILE A 40 7.91 16.12 -15.33
N PRO A 41 7.49 15.13 -16.14
CA PRO A 41 7.28 13.77 -15.68
C PRO A 41 8.59 13.08 -15.30
N LEU A 42 8.71 12.72 -14.03
CA LEU A 42 9.79 11.92 -13.48
C LEU A 42 9.33 10.47 -13.35
N ALA A 43 9.92 9.60 -14.18
CA ALA A 43 9.68 8.17 -14.09
C ALA A 43 10.60 7.54 -13.05
N ALA A 44 10.03 6.68 -12.21
CA ALA A 44 10.78 5.82 -11.31
C ALA A 44 10.32 4.37 -11.45
N ASN A 45 11.26 3.46 -11.31
CA ASN A 45 11.02 2.02 -11.34
C ASN A 45 11.23 1.46 -9.94
N ILE A 46 10.31 0.59 -9.52
CA ILE A 46 10.43 -0.16 -8.27
C ILE A 46 10.40 -1.64 -8.62
N TYR A 47 11.49 -2.33 -8.30
CA TYR A 47 11.55 -3.79 -8.29
C TYR A 47 11.28 -4.25 -6.88
N MET A 48 10.31 -5.14 -6.74
CA MET A 48 9.88 -5.68 -5.45
C MET A 48 10.01 -7.19 -5.48
N ASN A 49 10.72 -7.74 -4.50
CA ASN A 49 10.88 -9.16 -4.23
C ASN A 49 10.08 -9.53 -2.96
N PRO A 50 8.85 -10.06 -3.10
CA PRO A 50 8.03 -10.42 -1.95
C PRO A 50 8.45 -11.79 -1.40
N LEU A 51 9.20 -11.79 -0.30
CA LEU A 51 9.70 -13.00 0.35
C LEU A 51 8.61 -13.69 1.17
N GLU A 52 7.74 -12.91 1.82
CA GLU A 52 6.56 -13.38 2.52
C GLU A 52 5.35 -12.57 2.06
N PHE A 53 4.50 -13.15 1.22
CA PHE A 53 3.31 -12.51 0.68
C PHE A 53 2.07 -13.36 0.87
N GLY A 54 0.98 -12.74 1.30
CA GLY A 54 -0.35 -13.32 1.30
C GLY A 54 -1.37 -12.28 0.85
N MET A 55 -2.41 -12.72 0.15
CA MET A 55 -3.50 -11.85 -0.28
C MET A 55 -4.88 -12.47 -0.05
N SER A 56 -5.89 -11.62 0.07
CA SER A 56 -7.28 -12.04 0.17
C SER A 56 -8.20 -11.07 -0.57
N MET A 57 -9.14 -11.63 -1.33
CA MET A 57 -10.27 -10.91 -1.94
C MET A 57 -11.52 -10.90 -1.04
N SER A 58 -11.41 -11.41 0.19
CA SER A 58 -12.56 -11.47 1.09
C SER A 58 -12.80 -10.11 1.73
N ARG A 59 -14.02 -9.58 1.62
CA ARG A 59 -14.49 -8.38 2.35
C ARG A 59 -14.43 -8.51 3.88
N LYS A 60 -14.16 -9.72 4.40
CA LYS A 60 -13.96 -10.01 5.84
C LYS A 60 -12.48 -10.13 6.23
N ALA A 61 -11.56 -9.94 5.30
CA ALA A 61 -10.12 -10.07 5.56
C ALA A 61 -9.53 -8.84 6.24
N ALA A 62 -10.09 -7.66 5.96
CA ALA A 62 -9.65 -6.39 6.54
C ALA A 62 -10.81 -5.43 6.75
N ARG A 63 -10.57 -4.43 7.60
CA ARG A 63 -11.50 -3.33 7.87
C ARG A 63 -10.72 -2.02 7.97
N LEU A 64 -11.19 -1.01 7.23
CA LEU A 64 -10.74 0.37 7.35
C LEU A 64 -11.69 1.11 8.30
N THR A 65 -11.11 1.86 9.24
CA THR A 65 -11.81 2.79 10.11
C THR A 65 -11.15 4.16 9.96
N LEU A 66 -11.93 5.20 9.71
CA LEU A 66 -11.44 6.57 9.61
C LEU A 66 -11.50 7.23 11.00
N GLY A 67 -10.54 8.11 11.26
CA GLY A 67 -10.45 8.91 12.48
C GLY A 67 -11.14 10.27 12.36
N ASP A 68 -10.62 11.27 13.07
CA ASP A 68 -11.15 12.65 13.12
C ASP A 68 -10.10 13.68 12.66
N HIS A 69 -9.25 13.30 11.71
CA HIS A 69 -8.33 14.23 11.07
C HIS A 69 -8.98 14.89 9.85
N GLU A 70 -8.46 16.05 9.41
CA GLU A 70 -8.90 16.69 8.16
C GLU A 70 -8.80 15.72 6.96
N ILE A 71 -7.69 14.96 6.90
CA ILE A 71 -7.51 13.90 5.90
C ILE A 71 -8.60 12.82 6.01
N SER A 72 -9.05 12.47 7.21
CA SER A 72 -10.15 11.50 7.40
C SER A 72 -11.44 11.98 6.74
N ARG A 73 -11.72 13.29 6.78
CA ARG A 73 -12.90 13.90 6.14
C ARG A 73 -12.80 13.87 4.62
N LEU A 74 -11.62 14.20 4.07
CA LEU A 74 -11.37 14.06 2.63
C LEU A 74 -11.53 12.61 2.16
N LEU A 75 -11.08 11.64 2.94
CA LEU A 75 -11.24 10.22 2.64
C LEU A 75 -12.71 9.75 2.77
N LEU A 76 -13.51 10.36 3.65
CA LEU A 76 -14.95 10.11 3.74
C LEU A 76 -15.67 10.59 2.48
N ASP A 77 -15.31 11.77 1.96
CA ASP A 77 -15.92 12.35 0.76
C ASP A 77 -15.65 11.53 -0.52
N MET A 78 -14.62 10.67 -0.48
CA MET A 78 -14.31 9.71 -1.56
C MET A 78 -15.18 8.44 -1.53
N ASP A 79 -16.13 8.32 -0.59
CA ASP A 79 -17.02 7.16 -0.39
C ASP A 79 -16.25 5.83 -0.29
N LEU A 80 -15.13 5.85 0.46
CA LEU A 80 -14.31 4.66 0.64
C LEU A 80 -15.05 3.60 1.47
N SER A 81 -15.20 2.40 0.89
CA SER A 81 -15.75 1.26 1.62
C SER A 81 -14.91 0.93 2.86
N PRO A 82 -15.52 0.71 4.04
CA PRO A 82 -14.81 0.24 5.23
C PRO A 82 -14.33 -1.21 5.10
N ARG A 83 -14.71 -1.91 4.02
CA ARG A 83 -14.32 -3.29 3.72
C ARG A 83 -13.55 -3.32 2.40
N PRO A 84 -12.21 -3.39 2.44
CA PRO A 84 -11.41 -3.51 1.23
C PRO A 84 -11.84 -4.72 0.40
N ILE A 85 -11.87 -4.54 -0.92
CA ILE A 85 -12.10 -5.64 -1.88
C ILE A 85 -10.86 -6.54 -1.91
N PHE A 86 -9.68 -5.94 -1.75
CA PHE A 86 -8.40 -6.61 -1.78
C PHE A 86 -7.57 -6.22 -0.57
N PHE A 87 -6.99 -7.21 0.09
CA PHE A 87 -6.10 -7.03 1.23
C PHE A 87 -4.81 -7.81 0.99
N GLN A 88 -3.68 -7.11 1.07
CA GLN A 88 -2.34 -7.69 0.99
C GLN A 88 -1.69 -7.67 2.37
N TYR A 89 -1.02 -8.76 2.70
CA TYR A 89 -0.19 -8.89 3.89
C TYR A 89 1.21 -9.34 3.46
N MET A 90 2.19 -8.45 3.66
CA MET A 90 3.56 -8.65 3.20
C MET A 90 4.54 -8.28 4.32
N PRO A 91 4.75 -9.15 5.33
CA PRO A 91 5.61 -8.84 6.48
C PRO A 91 7.09 -8.77 6.14
N LEU A 92 7.53 -9.40 5.04
CA LEU A 92 8.92 -9.37 4.59
C LEU A 92 8.99 -9.20 3.07
N MET A 93 9.70 -8.16 2.64
CA MET A 93 9.95 -7.83 1.24
C MET A 93 11.28 -7.10 1.09
N GLU A 94 11.85 -7.19 -0.11
CA GLU A 94 13.00 -6.38 -0.52
C GLU A 94 12.60 -5.54 -1.73
N ALA A 95 13.02 -4.28 -1.78
CA ALA A 95 12.74 -3.43 -2.94
C ALA A 95 13.94 -2.56 -3.28
N ILE A 96 14.08 -2.30 -4.58
CA ILE A 96 15.08 -1.40 -5.12
C ILE A 96 14.36 -0.34 -5.93
N LEU A 97 14.57 0.93 -5.55
CA LEU A 97 14.11 2.09 -6.28
C LEU A 97 15.24 2.58 -7.19
N PHE A 98 14.92 2.87 -8.45
CA PHE A 98 15.87 3.48 -9.36
C PHE A 98 15.17 4.39 -10.38
N GLY A 99 15.98 5.21 -11.06
CA GLY A 99 15.50 6.20 -12.03
C GLY A 99 14.89 5.58 -13.28
N ALA A 100 14.67 6.43 -14.29
CA ALA A 100 13.94 6.07 -15.50
C ALA A 100 14.57 4.93 -16.33
N ARG A 101 15.89 4.70 -16.19
CA ARG A 101 16.62 3.62 -16.85
C ARG A 101 17.47 2.86 -15.83
N ASN A 102 17.46 1.54 -15.93
CA ASN A 102 18.38 0.64 -15.25
C ASN A 102 18.80 -0.47 -16.22
N LEU A 103 19.92 -1.14 -15.92
CA LEU A 103 20.43 -2.31 -16.63
C LEU A 103 19.43 -3.48 -16.68
N MET A 104 18.42 -3.47 -15.79
CA MET A 104 17.34 -4.45 -15.75
C MET A 104 16.12 -4.07 -16.61
N ASP A 105 16.12 -2.90 -17.26
CA ASP A 105 15.10 -2.52 -18.22
C ASP A 105 15.47 -3.08 -19.61
N ASP A 106 14.67 -4.04 -20.10
CA ASP A 106 14.76 -4.57 -21.48
C ASP A 106 14.62 -3.49 -22.56
#